data_AF-A0A924QM56-F1
#
_entry.id   AF-A0A924QM56-F1
#
_cell.length_a   1.000
_cell.length_b   1.000
_cell.length_c   1.000
_cell.angle_alpha   90.00
_cell.angle_beta   90.00
_cell.angle_gamma   90.00
#
_symmetry.space_group_name_H-M   'P 1'
#
loop_
_entity.id
_entity.type
_entity.pdbx_description
1 polymer ?
#
loop_
_entity_poly.entity_id
_entity_poly.type
_entity_poly.pdbx_seq_one_letter_code
_entity_poly.pdbx_strand_id
1 'polypeptide(L)' 'MGVGLVPRILVFEELALGAVFTPCGEAITVDQGHYLCFKADRADVPALAAFRS' A
#
# COMPACT_ATOMS: atom_id res chain seq x y z
N MET A 1 -16.62 -5.35 16.88
CA MET A 1 -15.17 -5.54 16.70
C MET A 1 -14.95 -6.88 16.01
N GLY A 2 -14.04 -6.97 15.04
CA GLY A 2 -13.85 -8.16 14.20
C GLY A 2 -12.48 -8.21 13.54
N VAL A 3 -12.32 -9.07 12.54
CA VAL A 3 -11.07 -9.27 11.80
C VAL A 3 -11.23 -8.72 10.38
N GLY A 4 -10.21 -8.06 9.86
CA GLY A 4 -10.16 -7.56 8.48
C GLY A 4 -8.87 -7.97 7.79
N LEU A 5 -8.95 -8.26 6.49
CA LEU A 5 -7.79 -8.47 5.64
C LEU A 5 -7.39 -7.12 5.03
N VAL A 6 -6.19 -6.65 5.35
CA VAL A 6 -5.71 -5.33 4.91
C VAL A 6 -4.25 -5.40 4.44
N PRO A 7 -3.84 -4.56 3.48
CA PRO A 7 -2.43 -4.36 3.18
C PRO A 7 -1.66 -3.87 4.41
N ARG A 8 -0.51 -4.49 4.67
CA ARG A 8 0.31 -4.17 5.85
C ARG A 8 0.71 -2.69 5.92
N ILE A 9 0.87 -2.04 4.76
CA ILE A 9 1.22 -0.62 4.69
C ILE A 9 0.20 0.30 5.36
N LEU A 10 -1.07 -0.13 5.45
CA LEU A 10 -2.15 0.69 6.03
C LEU A 10 -2.21 0.62 7.56
N VAL A 11 -1.48 -0.29 8.20
CA VAL A 11 -1.59 -0.56 9.64
C VAL A 11 -0.23 -0.68 10.35
N PHE A 12 0.83 -0.15 9.74
CA PHE A 12 2.19 -0.26 10.31
C PHE A 12 2.30 0.38 11.70
N GLU A 13 1.66 1.53 11.89
CA GLU A 13 1.73 2.27 13.15
C GLU A 13 0.91 1.58 14.23
N GLU A 14 -0.31 1.14 13.91
CA GLU A 14 -1.18 0.42 14.84
C GLU A 14 -0.57 -0.92 15.28
N LEU A 15 0.13 -1.61 14.38
CA LEU A 15 0.89 -2.81 14.70
C LEU A 15 2.07 -2.48 15.64
N ALA A 16 2.78 -1.38 15.41
CA ALA A 16 3.89 -0.94 16.25
C ALA A 16 3.42 -0.52 17.66
N LEU A 17 2.25 0.10 17.75
CA LEU A 17 1.61 0.53 19.00
C LEU A 17 0.83 -0.59 19.72
N GLY A 18 0.66 -1.75 19.08
CA GLY A 18 -0.12 -2.87 19.62
C GLY A 18 -1.63 -2.63 19.66
N ALA A 19 -2.13 -1.61 18.96
CA ALA A 19 -3.56 -1.33 18.84
C ALA A 19 -4.28 -2.37 17.95
N VAL A 20 -3.54 -2.98 17.03
CA VAL A 20 -3.96 -4.17 16.27
C VAL A 20 -2.90 -5.25 16.35
N PHE A 21 -3.29 -6.50 16.14
CA PHE A 21 -2.37 -7.64 16.06
C PHE A 21 -2.80 -8.56 14.91
N THR A 22 -1.94 -9.51 14.54
CA THR A 22 -2.20 -10.46 13.44
C THR A 22 -2.74 -11.78 14.02
N PRO A 23 -4.07 -12.00 14.08
CA PRO A 23 -4.64 -13.18 14.75
C PRO A 23 -4.49 -14.48 13.94
N CYS A 24 -4.24 -14.39 12.62
CA CYS A 24 -4.38 -15.51 11.69
C CYS A 24 -3.05 -16.01 11.09
N GLY A 25 -1.93 -15.84 11.79
CA GLY A 25 -0.62 -16.31 11.35
C GLY A 25 0.10 -15.32 10.45
N GLU A 26 0.78 -15.80 9.41
CA GLU A 26 1.63 -14.98 8.55
C GLU A 26 0.85 -14.19 7.49
N ALA A 27 1.45 -13.06 7.05
CA ALA A 27 0.90 -12.26 5.98
C ALA A 27 0.99 -12.98 4.64
N ILE A 28 -0.07 -12.88 3.84
CA ILE A 28 -0.10 -13.44 2.48
C ILE A 28 0.59 -12.46 1.53
N THR A 29 1.62 -12.91 0.83
CA THR A 29 2.21 -12.16 -0.28
C THR A 29 1.37 -12.37 -1.53
N VAL A 30 0.85 -11.27 -2.09
CA VAL A 30 0.08 -11.28 -3.34
C VAL A 30 0.90 -10.55 -4.39
N ASP A 31 1.08 -11.16 -5.56
CA ASP A 31 1.69 -10.52 -6.73
C ASP A 31 0.67 -9.65 -7.46
N GLN A 32 0.17 -8.62 -6.77
CA GLN A 32 -0.66 -7.58 -7.35
C GLN A 32 0.15 -6.29 -7.37
N GLY A 33 0.55 -5.88 -8.57
CA GLY A 33 1.27 -4.63 -8.79
C GLY A 33 0.42 -3.41 -8.42
N HIS A 34 1.05 -2.41 -7.81
CA HIS A 34 0.42 -1.10 -7.62
C HIS A 34 0.64 -0.28 -8.89
N TYR A 35 -0.46 0.17 -9.52
CA TYR A 35 -0.38 0.96 -10.75
C TYR A 35 -0.48 2.45 -10.44
N LEU A 36 0.45 3.24 -10.98
CA LEU A 36 0.34 4.69 -10.99
C LEU A 36 -0.63 5.14 -12.09
N CYS A 37 -1.77 5.68 -11.71
CA CYS A 37 -2.73 6.28 -12.65
C CYS A 37 -2.39 7.76 -12.87
N PHE A 38 -2.21 8.16 -14.13
CA PHE A 38 -1.99 9.54 -14.54
C PHE A 38 -2.74 9.81 -15.85
N LYS A 39 -3.00 11.07 -16.18
CA LYS A 39 -3.62 11.41 -17.47
C LYS A 39 -2.59 11.31 -18.58
N ALA A 40 -2.96 10.69 -19.70
CA ALA A 40 -2.07 10.47 -20.84
C ALA A 40 -1.51 11.78 -21.41
N ASP A 41 -2.31 12.85 -21.44
CA ASP A 41 -1.91 14.19 -21.89
C ASP A 41 -0.92 14.89 -20.94
N ARG A 42 -0.68 14.32 -19.76
CA ARG A 42 0.29 14.80 -18.76
C ARG A 42 1.47 13.84 -18.60
N ALA A 43 1.71 12.97 -19.57
CA ALA A 43 2.82 12.03 -19.53
C ALA A 43 4.20 12.73 -19.51
N ASP A 44 4.31 13.90 -20.14
CA ASP A 44 5.58 14.61 -20.36
C ASP A 44 5.88 15.69 -19.30
N VAL A 45 5.06 15.81 -18.25
CA VAL A 45 5.31 16.82 -17.21
C VAL A 45 6.56 16.44 -16.40
N PRO A 46 7.50 17.38 -16.16
CA PRO A 46 8.73 17.09 -15.41
C PRO A 46 8.49 16.46 -14.03
N ALA A 47 7.39 16.82 -13.37
CA ALA A 47 7.01 16.24 -12.08
C ALA A 47 6.70 14.74 -12.15
N LEU A 48 6.09 14.26 -13.24
CA LEU A 48 5.82 12.83 -13.43
C LEU A 48 7.11 12.07 -13.74
N ALA A 49 8.02 12.67 -14.51
CA ALA A 49 9.34 12.11 -14.74
C ALA A 49 10.12 11.97 -13.42
N ALA A 50 10.13 13.02 -12.59
CA ALA A 50 10.78 13.00 -11.28
C ALA A 50 10.13 12.02 -10.28
N PHE A 51 8.82 11.76 -10.40
CA PHE A 51 8.14 10.76 -9.56
C PHE A 51 8.50 9.31 -9.92
N ARG A 52 8.88 9.06 -11.18
CA ARG A 52 9.19 7.71 -11.70
C ARG A 52 10.64 7.29 -11.55
N SER A 53 11.56 8.24 -11.34
CA SER A 53 13.00 8.00 -11.15
C SER A 53 13.33 7.58 -9.73
#